data_AF-A0AAD4L5X2-F1
#
_entry.id   AF-A0AAD4L5X2-F1
#
_cell.length_a   1.000
_cell.length_b   1.000
_cell.length_c   1.000
_cell.angle_alpha   90.00
_cell.angle_beta   90.00
_cell.angle_gamma   90.00
#
_symmetry.space_group_name_H-M   'P 1'
#
loop_
_entity.id
_entity.type
_entity.pdbx_description
1 polymer ?
#
loop_
_entity_poly.entity_id
_entity_poly.type
_entity_poly.pdbx_seq_one_letter_code
_entity_poly.pdbx_strand_id
1 'polypeptide(L)'
;MYTWTRDETDKQIRPIVQKDKNHNNCLCQLTILSSFANRSTRFITMYGEGLSGAQAAWANKKYHGHRTLPPEWVFTAKNSTV
;
A
#
# COMPACT_ATOMS: atom_id res chain seq x y z
N MET A 1 -34.00 32.78 -40.45
CA MET A 1 -34.61 31.49 -40.07
C MET A 1 -33.49 30.45 -39.99
N TYR A 2 -32.99 30.14 -38.79
CA TYR A 2 -32.02 29.06 -38.58
C TYR A 2 -32.77 27.84 -38.04
N THR A 3 -32.80 26.75 -38.80
CA THR A 3 -33.42 25.48 -38.42
C THR A 3 -32.37 24.63 -37.73
N TRP A 4 -32.30 24.67 -36.40
CA TRP A 4 -31.48 23.74 -35.62
C TRP A 4 -32.05 22.33 -35.79
N THR A 5 -31.35 21.46 -36.51
CA THR A 5 -31.67 20.04 -36.58
C THR A 5 -31.28 19.38 -35.26
N ARG A 6 -32.12 18.46 -34.77
CA ARG A 6 -31.99 17.76 -33.47
C ARG A 6 -30.64 17.03 -33.31
N ASP A 7 -29.98 16.70 -34.42
CA ASP A 7 -28.65 16.09 -34.48
C ASP A 7 -27.51 17.01 -34.04
N GLU A 8 -27.66 18.33 -34.20
CA GLU A 8 -26.60 19.30 -33.91
C GLU A 8 -26.50 19.59 -32.40
N THR A 9 -27.63 19.56 -31.71
CA THR A 9 -27.68 19.59 -30.24
C THR A 9 -27.12 18.32 -29.60
N ASP A 10 -27.30 17.16 -30.23
CA ASP A 10 -26.86 15.88 -29.65
C ASP A 10 -25.32 15.72 -29.71
N LYS A 11 -24.66 16.31 -30.72
CA LYS A 11 -23.18 16.34 -30.80
C LYS A 11 -22.54 17.25 -29.74
N GLN A 12 -23.20 18.34 -29.36
CA GLN A 12 -22.70 19.27 -28.32
C GLN A 12 -22.92 18.74 -26.89
N ILE A 13 -23.89 17.84 -26.67
CA ILE A 13 -24.18 17.26 -25.34
C ILE A 13 -23.23 16.08 -24.99
N ARG A 14 -22.65 15.42 -26.00
CA ARG A 14 -21.82 14.21 -25.84
C ARG A 14 -20.36 14.36 -25.37
N PRO A 15 -19.83 15.50 -24.84
CA PRO A 15 -18.61 15.46 -24.04
C PRO A 15 -18.86 15.44 -22.51
N ILE A 16 -20.07 15.72 -22.04
CA ILE A 16 -20.40 15.76 -20.59
C ILE A 16 -20.66 14.34 -20.04
N VAL A 17 -21.06 13.41 -20.92
CA VAL A 17 -21.33 12.00 -20.60
C VAL A 17 -20.10 11.12 -20.88
N GLN A 18 -18.90 11.66 -20.70
CA GLN A 18 -17.70 10.84 -20.51
C GLN A 18 -17.26 10.97 -19.05
N LYS A 19 -18.14 10.60 -18.11
CA LYS A 19 -17.77 10.44 -16.70
C LYS A 19 -16.86 9.22 -16.55
N ASP A 20 -15.57 9.49 -16.38
CA ASP A 20 -14.59 8.75 -15.58
C ASP A 20 -14.90 7.27 -15.31
N LYS A 21 -14.33 6.39 -16.15
CA LYS A 21 -14.26 4.94 -15.91
C LYS A 21 -13.36 4.54 -14.72
N ASN A 22 -12.91 5.50 -13.90
CA ASN A 22 -11.86 5.29 -12.89
C ASN A 22 -12.36 5.17 -11.44
N HIS A 23 -13.68 5.26 -11.19
CA HIS A 23 -14.23 5.26 -9.83
C HIS A 23 -14.20 3.89 -9.11
N ASN A 24 -13.75 2.82 -9.78
CA ASN A 24 -13.68 1.48 -9.18
C ASN A 24 -12.31 1.17 -8.52
N ASN A 25 -11.39 2.14 -8.48
CA ASN A 25 -10.02 1.97 -7.95
C ASN A 25 -9.86 2.31 -6.45
N CYS A 26 -10.95 2.49 -5.72
CA CYS A 26 -10.91 2.86 -4.29
C CYS A 26 -10.46 1.69 -3.39
N LEU A 27 -10.87 0.45 -3.71
CA LEU A 27 -10.56 -0.74 -2.91
C LEU A 27 -9.10 -1.20 -3.02
N CYS A 28 -8.45 -0.98 -4.18
CA CYS A 28 -7.05 -1.33 -4.40
C CYS A 28 -6.08 -0.37 -3.69
N GLN A 29 -6.44 0.90 -3.48
CA GLN A 29 -5.63 1.83 -2.67
C GLN A 29 -5.62 1.44 -1.19
N LEU A 30 -6.78 1.09 -0.63
CA LEU A 30 -6.90 0.68 0.78
C LEU A 30 -6.15 -0.64 1.09
N THR A 31 -6.11 -1.56 0.12
CA THR A 31 -5.36 -2.83 0.27
C THR A 31 -3.85 -2.63 0.19
N ILE A 32 -3.35 -1.70 -0.64
CA ILE A 32 -1.92 -1.36 -0.69
C ILE A 32 -1.48 -0.69 0.62
N LEU A 33 -2.26 0.28 1.12
CA LEU A 33 -1.98 0.97 2.38
C LEU A 33 -1.95 0.02 3.58
N SER A 34 -2.94 -0.86 3.70
CA SER A 34 -2.99 -1.84 4.80
C SER A 34 -1.84 -2.86 4.71
N SER A 35 -1.49 -3.31 3.51
CA SER A 35 -0.33 -4.19 3.30
C SER A 35 0.99 -3.50 3.67
N PHE A 36 1.14 -2.22 3.32
CA PHE A 36 2.31 -1.43 3.68
C PHE A 36 2.40 -1.20 5.19
N ALA A 37 1.30 -0.78 5.83
CA ALA A 37 1.23 -0.57 7.27
C ALA A 37 1.58 -1.86 8.04
N ASN A 38 1.00 -3.00 7.64
CA ASN A 38 1.29 -4.28 8.27
C ASN A 38 2.77 -4.68 8.14
N ARG A 39 3.42 -4.35 7.02
CA ARG A 39 4.87 -4.60 6.84
C ARG A 39 5.71 -3.64 7.67
N SER A 40 5.35 -2.37 7.74
CA SER A 40 6.11 -1.36 8.49
C SER A 40 6.00 -1.56 10.00
N THR A 41 4.86 -2.03 10.52
CA THR A 41 4.69 -2.37 11.95
C THR A 41 5.74 -3.39 12.41
N ARG A 42 6.13 -4.35 11.56
CA ARG A 42 7.15 -5.36 11.90
C ARG A 42 8.55 -4.77 12.04
N PHE A 43 8.85 -3.67 11.36
CA PHE A 43 10.10 -2.94 11.56
C PHE A 43 10.05 -2.09 12.82
N ILE A 44 8.91 -1.43 13.06
CA ILE A 44 8.71 -0.60 14.27
C ILE A 44 8.88 -1.42 15.55
N THR A 45 8.35 -2.64 15.60
CA THR A 45 8.55 -3.53 16.76
C THR A 45 10.03 -3.86 16.97
N MET A 46 10.79 -4.14 15.91
CA MET A 46 12.23 -4.40 16.00
C MET A 46 13.03 -3.19 16.47
N TYR A 47 12.65 -2.00 16.03
CA TYR A 47 13.27 -0.77 16.53
C TYR A 47 12.97 -0.53 18.01
N GLY A 48 11.75 -0.85 18.47
CA GLY A 48 11.41 -0.81 19.90
C GLY A 48 12.25 -1.76 20.75
N GLU A 49 12.65 -2.90 20.19
CA GLU A 49 13.56 -3.87 20.81
C GLU A 49 15.03 -3.45 20.73
N GLY A 50 15.37 -2.35 20.04
CA GLY A 50 16.73 -1.83 19.90
C GLY A 50 17.58 -2.50 18.81
N LEU A 51 16.96 -3.09 17.78
CA LEU A 51 17.69 -3.63 16.63
C LEU A 51 18.10 -2.52 15.65
N SER A 52 19.29 -2.66 15.05
CA SER A 52 19.70 -1.86 13.90
C SER A 52 18.92 -2.23 12.63
N GLY A 53 18.91 -1.35 11.62
CA GLY A 53 18.19 -1.58 10.36
C GLY A 53 18.60 -2.87 9.65
N ALA A 54 19.90 -3.21 9.63
CA ALA A 54 20.40 -4.46 9.05
C ALA A 54 19.91 -5.70 9.84
N GLN A 55 19.93 -5.61 11.17
CA GLN A 55 19.47 -6.67 12.07
C GLN A 55 17.96 -6.87 11.96
N ALA A 56 17.18 -5.79 11.88
CA ALA A 56 15.73 -5.83 11.70
C ALA A 56 15.36 -6.45 10.33
N ALA A 57 16.10 -6.12 9.27
CA ALA A 57 15.92 -6.74 7.96
C ALA A 57 16.23 -8.24 7.98
N TRP A 58 17.33 -8.63 8.64
CA TRP A 58 17.69 -10.04 8.82
C TRP A 58 16.64 -10.81 9.62
N ALA A 59 16.18 -10.25 10.75
CA ALA A 59 15.16 -10.83 11.61
C ALA A 59 13.84 -11.03 10.85
N ASN A 60 13.38 -10.02 10.10
CA ASN A 60 12.18 -10.11 9.27
C ASN A 60 12.29 -11.12 8.13
N LYS A 61 13.50 -11.29 7.56
CA LYS A 61 13.77 -12.31 6.52
C LYS A 61 13.76 -13.72 7.11
N LYS A 62 14.30 -13.90 8.33
CA LYS A 62 14.36 -15.19 9.01
C LYS A 62 12.98 -15.62 9.54
N TYR A 63 12.20 -14.67 10.05
CA TYR A 63 10.85 -14.87 10.58
C TYR A 63 9.81 -14.34 9.61
N HIS A 64 9.56 -15.05 8.52
CA HIS A 64 8.46 -14.72 7.61
C HIS A 64 7.13 -15.32 8.11
N GLY A 65 6.10 -14.50 8.31
CA GLY A 65 4.74 -14.97 8.66
C GLY A 65 4.29 -14.70 10.11
N HIS A 66 5.22 -14.53 11.05
CA HIS A 66 4.88 -14.21 12.45
C HIS A 66 4.98 -12.70 12.74
N ARG A 67 3.95 -12.12 13.37
CA ARG A 67 3.93 -10.67 13.65
C ARG A 67 4.85 -10.24 14.80
N THR A 68 5.19 -11.17 15.69
CA THR A 68 6.04 -10.92 16.85
C THR A 68 7.23 -11.87 16.78
N LEU A 69 8.46 -11.35 16.87
CA LEU A 69 9.62 -12.21 17.02
C LEU A 69 9.73 -12.70 18.46
N PRO A 70 10.06 -13.98 18.67
CA PRO A 70 10.36 -14.46 20.01
C PRO A 70 11.62 -13.78 20.56
N PRO A 71 11.74 -13.61 21.88
CA PRO A 71 12.87 -12.91 22.51
C PRO A 71 14.23 -13.56 22.24
N GLU A 72 14.28 -14.88 22.04
CA GLU A 72 15.51 -15.60 21.65
C GLU A 72 16.07 -15.09 20.31
N TRP A 73 15.19 -14.79 19.36
CA TRP A 73 15.61 -14.37 18.02
C TRP A 73 15.99 -12.91 17.97
N VAL A 74 15.39 -12.10 18.83
CA VAL A 74 15.82 -10.72 19.10
C VAL A 74 17.26 -10.73 19.64
N PHE A 75 17.58 -11.62 20.59
CA PHE A 75 18.94 -11.77 21.10
C PHE A 75 19.92 -12.21 20.01
N THR A 76 19.54 -13.21 19.21
CA THR A 76 20.36 -13.69 18.08
C THR A 76 20.61 -12.59 17.04
N ALA A 77 19.58 -11.80 16.69
CA ALA A 77 19.69 -10.70 15.74
C ALA A 77 20.58 -9.55 16.25
N LYS A 78 20.59 -9.29 17.57
CA LYS A 78 21.49 -8.29 18.17
C LYS A 78 22.95 -8.71 18.10
N ASN A 79 23.22 -10.00 18.27
CA ASN A 79 24.56 -10.57 18.25
C ASN A 79 25.03 -10.99 16.85
N SER A 80 24.13 -10.99 15.85
CA SER A 80 24.53 -11.15 14.46
C SER A 80 25.28 -9.89 14.02
N THR A 81 26.60 -9.94 14.13
CA THR A 81 27.55 -8.98 13.57
C THR A 81 27.50 -9.08 12.04
N VAL A 82 26.55 -8.37 11.43
CA VAL A 82 26.64 -8.00 10.01
C VAL A 82 27.39 -6.68 9.93
#